data_AF-A0A955L046-F1
#
_entry.id   AF-A0A955L046-F1
#
_cell.length_a   1.000
_cell.length_b   1.000
_cell.length_c   1.000
_cell.angle_alpha   90.00
_cell.angle_beta   90.00
_cell.angle_gamma   90.00
#
_symmetry.space_group_name_H-M   'P 1'
#
loop_
_entity.id
_entity.type
_entity.pdbx_description
1 polymer ?
#
loop_
_entity_poly.entity_id
_entity_poly.type
_entity_poly.pdbx_seq_one_letter_code
_entity_poly.pdbx_strand_id
1 'polypeptide(L)'
;MSKSVIKIEKKVTARPRGKRKRGRPSKPALILLLILSITVFVLVGSIIYLVVIPAQKVTGSVDAIMSNLAAINQDMESKDLRRLDEYVGNISTELGNISTEVDKYEFLKDIDFTKGYYDNLQVVQKISNDVETLLSTALPELKVILKSVGYTVDGEAPVAAETDAPNNEDQIKGIIKELPRVINLYDDIESQVIEIINEFNQIDPGYVPEIGSGGFKQ
;
A
#
# COMPACT_ATOMS: atom_id res chain seq x y z
N MET A 1 -57.23 -3.57 -86.62
CA MET A 1 -56.95 -2.32 -85.88
C MET A 1 -55.74 -2.54 -84.97
N SER A 2 -54.56 -2.12 -85.41
CA SER A 2 -53.28 -2.31 -84.70
C SER A 2 -53.01 -1.11 -83.80
N LYS A 3 -52.86 -1.33 -82.48
CA LYS A 3 -52.56 -0.27 -81.50
C LYS A 3 -51.04 -0.19 -81.32
N SER A 4 -50.46 0.92 -81.80
CA SER A 4 -49.05 1.25 -81.57
C SER A 4 -48.80 1.56 -80.10
N VAL A 5 -47.94 0.79 -79.46
CA VAL A 5 -47.46 1.02 -78.09
C VAL A 5 -46.29 2.00 -78.15
N ILE A 6 -46.48 3.21 -77.63
CA ILE A 6 -45.43 4.23 -77.53
C ILE A 6 -44.60 3.93 -76.28
N LYS A 7 -43.34 3.53 -76.47
CA LYS A 7 -42.35 3.27 -75.41
C LYS A 7 -41.69 4.60 -75.01
N ILE A 8 -42.00 5.12 -73.82
CA ILE A 8 -41.40 6.35 -73.29
C ILE A 8 -40.13 5.97 -72.51
N GLU A 9 -38.96 6.24 -73.08
CA GLU A 9 -37.67 6.11 -72.38
C GLU A 9 -37.49 7.27 -71.40
N LYS A 10 -37.54 6.97 -70.10
CA LYS A 10 -37.28 7.93 -69.02
C LYS A 10 -35.77 8.08 -68.85
N LYS A 11 -35.19 9.13 -69.44
CA LYS A 11 -33.77 9.49 -69.30
C LYS A 11 -33.52 9.96 -67.85
N VAL A 12 -33.05 9.07 -66.98
CA VAL A 12 -32.65 9.40 -65.60
C VAL A 12 -31.34 10.16 -65.64
N THR A 13 -31.40 11.48 -65.58
CA THR A 13 -30.25 12.37 -65.41
C THR A 13 -29.75 12.28 -63.97
N ALA A 14 -28.60 11.60 -63.77
CA ALA A 14 -27.91 11.57 -62.49
C ALA A 14 -27.55 12.99 -62.03
N ARG A 15 -28.13 13.43 -60.90
CA ARG A 15 -27.79 14.74 -60.31
C ARG A 15 -26.33 14.71 -59.83
N PRO A 16 -25.49 15.70 -60.19
CA PRO A 16 -24.11 15.75 -59.73
C PRO A 16 -24.10 15.89 -58.20
N ARG A 17 -23.43 14.97 -57.50
CA ARG A 17 -23.14 15.09 -56.06
C ARG A 17 -22.21 16.30 -55.86
N GLY A 18 -22.80 17.45 -55.56
CA GLY A 18 -22.07 18.67 -55.23
C GLY A 18 -21.09 18.40 -54.09
N LYS A 19 -19.79 18.54 -54.38
CA LYS A 19 -18.73 18.44 -53.38
C LYS A 19 -18.97 19.53 -52.32
N ARG A 20 -19.55 19.18 -51.18
CA ARG A 20 -19.67 20.10 -50.03
C ARG A 20 -18.25 20.53 -49.67
N LYS A 21 -17.91 21.81 -49.92
CA LYS A 21 -16.65 22.40 -49.46
C LYS A 21 -16.61 22.23 -47.94
N ARG A 22 -15.77 21.33 -47.44
CA ARG A 22 -15.48 21.23 -46.01
C ARG A 22 -14.91 22.59 -45.58
N GLY A 23 -15.69 23.36 -44.84
CA GLY A 23 -15.25 24.65 -44.32
C GLY A 23 -14.00 24.44 -43.46
N ARG A 24 -12.91 25.14 -43.76
CA ARG A 24 -11.74 25.16 -42.87
C ARG A 24 -12.21 25.71 -41.51
N PRO A 25 -11.82 25.08 -40.39
CA PRO A 25 -12.14 25.63 -39.08
C PRO A 25 -11.59 27.05 -38.98
N SER A 26 -12.38 27.95 -38.39
CA SER A 26 -11.95 29.33 -38.18
C SER A 26 -10.76 29.34 -37.20
N LYS A 27 -9.79 30.24 -37.41
CA LYS A 27 -8.62 30.41 -36.52
C LYS A 27 -8.99 30.44 -35.01
N PRO A 28 -10.07 31.12 -34.56
CA PRO A 28 -10.45 31.07 -33.15
C PRO A 28 -10.91 29.69 -32.68
N ALA A 29 -11.56 28.88 -33.53
CA ALA A 29 -11.94 27.52 -33.18
C ALA A 29 -10.71 26.61 -33.00
N LEU A 30 -9.66 26.81 -33.80
CA LEU A 30 -8.38 26.10 -33.64
C LEU A 30 -7.66 26.51 -32.34
N ILE A 31 -7.66 27.80 -32.00
CA ILE A 31 -7.05 28.29 -30.75
C ILE A 31 -7.81 27.72 -29.54
N LEU A 32 -9.14 27.73 -29.56
CA LEU A 32 -9.95 27.20 -28.48
C LEU A 32 -9.75 25.69 -28.30
N LEU A 33 -9.63 24.93 -29.39
CA LEU A 33 -9.33 23.50 -29.34
C LEU A 33 -7.93 23.25 -28.77
N LEU A 34 -6.94 24.07 -29.13
CA LEU A 34 -5.59 23.99 -28.58
C LEU A 34 -5.54 24.29 -27.08
N ILE A 35 -6.24 25.34 -26.62
CA ILE A 35 -6.35 25.66 -25.19
C ILE A 35 -7.02 24.50 -24.45
N LEU A 36 -8.16 23.99 -24.96
CA LEU A 36 -8.86 22.84 -24.38
C LEU A 36 -7.93 21.63 -24.27
N SER A 37 -7.17 21.32 -25.32
CA SER A 37 -6.21 20.23 -25.35
C SER A 37 -5.16 20.40 -24.25
N ILE A 38 -4.56 21.58 -24.14
CA ILE A 38 -3.55 21.87 -23.10
C ILE A 38 -4.17 21.70 -21.70
N THR A 39 -5.37 22.23 -21.46
CA THR A 39 -6.06 22.09 -20.17
C THR A 39 -6.30 20.63 -19.81
N VAL A 40 -6.72 19.79 -20.76
CA VAL A 40 -6.90 18.35 -20.53
C VAL A 40 -5.56 17.68 -20.21
N PHE A 41 -4.49 18.01 -20.94
CA PHE A 41 -3.15 17.48 -20.67
C PHE A 41 -2.64 17.85 -19.28
N VAL A 42 -2.83 19.10 -18.86
CA VAL A 42 -2.47 19.55 -17.51
C VAL A 42 -3.27 18.80 -16.45
N LEU A 43 -4.59 18.66 -16.63
CA LEU A 43 -5.45 17.90 -15.72
C LEU A 43 -5.01 16.44 -15.59
N VAL A 44 -4.78 15.75 -16.70
CA VAL A 44 -4.32 14.36 -16.69
C VAL A 44 -2.93 14.24 -16.04
N GLY A 45 -2.01 15.15 -16.37
CA GLY A 45 -0.68 15.19 -15.76
C GLY A 45 -0.75 15.40 -14.25
N SER A 46 -1.61 16.31 -13.78
CA SER A 46 -1.85 16.55 -12.36
C SER A 46 -2.41 15.32 -11.65
N ILE A 47 -3.35 14.59 -12.26
CA ILE A 47 -3.90 13.35 -11.69
C ILE A 47 -2.80 12.28 -11.54
N ILE A 48 -1.99 12.08 -12.59
CA ILE A 48 -0.88 11.12 -12.53
C ILE A 48 0.10 11.49 -11.41
N TYR A 49 0.47 12.76 -11.32
CA TYR A 49 1.41 13.25 -10.32
C TYR A 49 0.89 13.14 -8.88
N LEU A 50 -0.40 13.47 -8.66
CA LEU A 50 -1.00 13.52 -7.32
C LEU A 50 -1.54 12.18 -6.82
N VAL A 51 -1.89 11.25 -7.72
CA VAL A 51 -2.54 9.98 -7.34
C VAL A 51 -1.66 8.78 -7.65
N VAL A 52 -1.18 8.66 -8.89
CA VAL A 52 -0.50 7.43 -9.32
C VAL A 52 0.88 7.29 -8.67
N ILE A 53 1.66 8.39 -8.62
CA ILE A 53 3.01 8.35 -8.06
C ILE A 53 3.01 8.02 -6.56
N PRO A 54 2.21 8.70 -5.70
CA PRO A 54 2.20 8.37 -4.28
C PRO A 54 1.68 6.94 -4.03
N ALA A 55 0.67 6.48 -4.78
CA ALA A 55 0.17 5.10 -4.66
C ALA A 55 1.27 4.06 -4.96
N GLN A 56 2.05 4.26 -6.03
CA GLN A 56 3.17 3.37 -6.36
C GLN A 56 4.25 3.33 -5.28
N LYS A 57 4.46 4.45 -4.59
CA LYS A 57 5.42 4.51 -3.48
C LYS A 57 4.90 3.77 -2.26
N VAL A 58 3.63 3.95 -1.90
CA VAL A 58 2.99 3.18 -0.81
C VAL A 58 3.10 1.68 -1.08
N THR A 59 2.78 1.23 -2.30
CA THR A 59 2.92 -0.19 -2.65
C THR A 59 4.37 -0.67 -2.56
N GLY A 60 5.34 0.14 -3.00
CA GLY A 60 6.76 -0.19 -2.89
C GLY A 60 7.23 -0.31 -1.44
N SER A 61 6.76 0.58 -0.56
CA SER A 61 7.04 0.52 0.88
C SER A 61 6.43 -0.74 1.52
N VAL A 62 5.21 -1.13 1.14
CA VAL A 62 4.58 -2.37 1.60
C VAL A 62 5.40 -3.60 1.16
N ASP A 63 5.83 -3.66 -0.10
CA ASP A 63 6.67 -4.75 -0.60
C ASP A 63 8.00 -4.84 0.16
N ALA A 64 8.62 -3.69 0.46
CA ALA A 64 9.84 -3.62 1.26
C ALA A 64 9.61 -4.10 2.71
N ILE A 65 8.49 -3.73 3.34
CA ILE A 65 8.12 -4.23 4.67
C ILE A 65 7.96 -5.76 4.63
N MET A 66 7.22 -6.30 3.66
CA MET A 66 7.05 -7.75 3.52
C MET A 66 8.38 -8.47 3.32
N SER A 67 9.29 -7.89 2.52
CA SER A 67 10.62 -8.46 2.32
C SER A 67 11.46 -8.48 3.61
N ASN A 68 11.41 -7.41 4.42
CA ASN A 68 12.11 -7.38 5.72
C ASN A 68 11.48 -8.37 6.71
N LEU A 69 10.15 -8.50 6.74
CA LEU A 69 9.46 -9.49 7.57
C LEU A 69 9.82 -10.94 7.18
N ALA A 70 9.90 -11.23 5.88
CA ALA A 70 10.33 -12.54 5.39
C ALA A 70 11.78 -12.84 5.83
N ALA A 71 12.67 -11.84 5.80
CA ALA A 71 14.04 -11.97 6.29
C ALA A 71 14.10 -12.20 7.81
N ILE A 72 13.30 -11.45 8.60
CA ILE A 72 13.17 -11.70 10.03
C ILE A 72 12.71 -13.14 10.30
N ASN A 73 11.72 -13.65 9.55
CA ASN A 73 11.24 -15.02 9.74
C ASN A 73 12.33 -16.07 9.44
N GLN A 74 13.12 -15.86 8.38
CA GLN A 74 14.26 -16.73 8.07
C GLN A 74 15.34 -16.69 9.17
N ASP A 75 15.63 -15.51 9.70
CA ASP A 75 16.59 -15.30 10.79
C ASP A 75 16.06 -15.89 12.12
N MET A 76 14.75 -15.85 12.34
CA MET A 76 14.07 -16.52 13.46
C MET A 76 14.22 -18.05 13.40
N GLU A 77 14.09 -18.64 12.21
CA GLU A 77 14.25 -20.09 12.00
C GLU A 77 15.71 -20.54 12.22
N SER A 78 16.68 -19.71 11.84
CA SER A 78 18.11 -19.98 12.03
C SER A 78 18.65 -19.56 13.40
N LYS A 79 17.83 -18.93 14.24
CA LYS A 79 18.20 -18.32 15.53
C LYS A 79 19.29 -17.25 15.45
N ASP A 80 19.42 -16.61 14.31
CA ASP A 80 20.43 -15.60 14.02
C ASP A 80 19.77 -14.24 13.73
N LEU A 81 19.45 -13.50 14.78
CA LEU A 81 18.76 -12.21 14.73
C LEU A 81 19.73 -11.03 14.85
N ARG A 82 20.97 -11.19 14.39
CA ARG A 82 21.97 -10.10 14.40
C ARG A 82 21.54 -8.88 13.59
N ARG A 83 20.67 -9.08 12.60
CA ARG A 83 20.14 -8.04 11.70
C ARG A 83 18.76 -7.53 12.12
N LEU A 84 18.24 -7.93 13.27
CA LEU A 84 16.89 -7.56 13.69
C LEU A 84 16.67 -6.03 13.74
N ASP A 85 17.64 -5.27 14.25
CA ASP A 85 17.57 -3.80 14.25
C ASP A 85 17.55 -3.19 12.86
N GLU A 86 18.34 -3.75 11.94
CA GLU A 86 18.37 -3.30 10.56
C GLU A 86 16.99 -3.50 9.93
N TYR A 87 16.38 -4.67 10.12
CA TYR A 87 15.07 -4.97 9.59
C TYR A 87 13.96 -4.11 10.21
N VAL A 88 13.94 -3.97 11.53
CA VAL A 88 12.94 -3.14 12.21
C VAL A 88 13.12 -1.65 11.87
N GLY A 89 14.36 -1.17 11.77
CA GLY A 89 14.65 0.19 11.33
C GLY A 89 14.22 0.46 9.89
N ASN A 90 14.42 -0.51 8.99
CA ASN A 90 13.90 -0.43 7.62
C ASN A 90 12.37 -0.41 7.62
N ILE A 91 11.72 -1.25 8.42
CA ILE A 91 10.25 -1.28 8.53
C ILE A 91 9.72 0.08 9.04
N SER A 92 10.30 0.65 10.11
CA SER A 92 9.93 1.99 10.61
C SER A 92 10.12 3.07 9.53
N THR A 93 11.22 3.02 8.78
CA THR A 93 11.44 3.95 7.66
C THR A 93 10.35 3.85 6.60
N GLU A 94 9.96 2.62 6.23
CA GLU A 94 8.91 2.42 5.24
C GLU A 94 7.51 2.78 5.74
N LEU A 95 7.21 2.57 7.02
CA LEU A 95 5.98 3.05 7.65
C LEU A 95 5.91 4.59 7.64
N GLY A 96 7.03 5.26 7.93
CA GLY A 96 7.15 6.72 7.80
C GLY A 96 6.97 7.22 6.35
N ASN A 97 7.48 6.48 5.37
CA ASN A 97 7.25 6.77 3.95
C ASN A 97 5.76 6.64 3.58
N ILE A 98 5.08 5.58 4.05
CA ILE A 98 3.63 5.41 3.84
C ILE A 98 2.88 6.60 4.43
N SER A 99 3.17 6.97 5.68
CA SER A 99 2.55 8.11 6.36
C SER A 99 2.72 9.41 5.55
N THR A 100 3.94 9.69 5.09
CA THR A 100 4.26 10.89 4.29
C THR A 100 3.55 10.90 2.93
N GLU A 101 3.43 9.75 2.27
CA GLU A 101 2.73 9.66 0.99
C GLU A 101 1.20 9.72 1.18
N VAL A 102 0.66 9.24 2.30
CA VAL A 102 -0.75 9.41 2.68
C VAL A 102 -1.11 10.88 2.88
N ASP A 103 -0.26 11.67 3.53
CA ASP A 103 -0.49 13.10 3.76
C ASP A 103 -0.70 13.88 2.45
N LYS A 104 -0.08 13.43 1.35
CA LYS A 104 -0.25 14.07 0.03
C LYS A 104 -1.66 13.94 -0.52
N TYR A 105 -2.48 13.05 0.03
CA TYR A 105 -3.88 12.89 -0.32
C TYR A 105 -4.83 13.77 0.52
N GLU A 106 -4.32 14.72 1.31
CA GLU A 106 -5.16 15.65 2.08
C GLU A 106 -6.19 16.37 1.21
N PHE A 107 -5.86 16.66 -0.05
CA PHE A 107 -6.79 17.28 -1.01
C PHE A 107 -8.06 16.44 -1.29
N LEU A 108 -8.03 15.14 -1.04
CA LEU A 108 -9.21 14.25 -1.20
C LEU A 108 -10.28 14.53 -0.15
N LYS A 109 -9.92 15.16 0.98
CA LYS A 109 -10.85 15.50 2.07
C LYS A 109 -11.93 16.49 1.65
N ASP A 110 -11.59 17.40 0.74
CA ASP A 110 -12.48 18.50 0.31
C ASP A 110 -13.42 18.10 -0.83
N ILE A 111 -13.31 16.87 -1.33
CA ILE A 111 -14.06 16.37 -2.47
C ILE A 111 -14.98 15.24 -2.00
N ASP A 112 -16.30 15.48 -2.01
CA ASP A 112 -17.31 14.58 -1.42
C ASP A 112 -17.19 13.12 -1.90
N PHE A 113 -16.92 12.91 -3.20
CA PHE A 113 -16.83 11.55 -3.76
C PHE A 113 -15.53 10.82 -3.40
N THR A 114 -14.49 11.53 -2.95
CA THR A 114 -13.21 10.93 -2.54
C THR A 114 -13.03 10.85 -1.04
N LYS A 115 -13.96 11.40 -0.26
CA LYS A 115 -13.87 11.45 1.19
C LYS A 115 -13.67 10.06 1.83
N GLY A 116 -14.38 9.03 1.36
CA GLY A 116 -14.20 7.66 1.86
C GLY A 116 -12.81 7.08 1.57
N TYR A 117 -12.17 7.48 0.46
CA TYR A 117 -10.78 7.11 0.20
C TYR A 117 -9.83 7.79 1.19
N TYR A 118 -10.04 9.08 1.44
CA TYR A 118 -9.26 9.82 2.42
C TYR A 118 -9.39 9.22 3.82
N ASP A 119 -10.61 8.93 4.28
CA ASP A 119 -10.87 8.35 5.59
C ASP A 119 -10.15 7.00 5.75
N ASN A 120 -10.19 6.13 4.73
CA ASN A 120 -9.45 4.87 4.75
C ASN A 120 -7.92 5.06 4.77
N LEU A 121 -7.39 6.04 4.04
CA LEU A 121 -5.95 6.34 4.05
C LEU A 121 -5.50 6.84 5.43
N GLN A 122 -6.31 7.63 6.11
CA GLN A 122 -6.04 8.06 7.49
C GLN A 122 -6.00 6.89 8.47
N VAL A 123 -6.86 5.88 8.29
CA VAL A 123 -6.80 4.64 9.07
C VAL A 123 -5.48 3.90 8.81
N VAL A 124 -5.04 3.79 7.55
CA VAL A 124 -3.75 3.16 7.21
C VAL A 124 -2.58 3.92 7.85
N GLN A 125 -2.63 5.25 7.86
CA GLN A 125 -1.62 6.08 8.51
C GLN A 125 -1.60 5.85 10.03
N LYS A 126 -2.77 5.77 10.67
CA LYS A 126 -2.88 5.45 12.10
C LYS A 126 -2.25 4.10 12.43
N ILE A 127 -2.64 3.06 11.69
CA ILE A 127 -2.06 1.71 11.81
C ILE A 127 -0.54 1.74 11.65
N SER A 128 -0.03 2.52 10.69
CA SER A 128 1.41 2.62 10.45
C SER A 128 2.15 3.22 11.65
N ASN A 129 1.61 4.28 12.24
CA ASN A 129 2.19 4.93 13.43
C ASN A 129 2.09 4.03 14.67
N ASP A 130 0.99 3.30 14.83
CA ASP A 130 0.78 2.41 15.98
C ASP A 130 1.68 1.17 15.89
N VAL A 131 1.88 0.62 14.69
CA VAL A 131 2.87 -0.44 14.44
C VAL A 131 4.29 0.06 14.73
N GLU A 132 4.65 1.27 14.29
CA GLU A 132 5.97 1.85 14.59
C GLU A 132 6.18 2.01 16.11
N THR A 133 5.15 2.51 16.82
CA THR A 133 5.18 2.66 18.28
C THR A 133 5.33 1.31 18.97
N LEU A 134 4.56 0.31 18.55
CA LEU A 134 4.65 -1.06 19.05
C LEU A 134 6.05 -1.63 18.86
N LEU A 135 6.62 -1.51 17.66
CA LEU A 135 7.96 -2.00 17.36
C LEU A 135 9.01 -1.32 18.23
N SER A 136 8.96 0.01 18.38
CA SER A 136 9.93 0.76 19.19
C SER A 136 9.87 0.41 20.68
N THR A 137 8.67 0.08 21.19
CA THR A 137 8.45 -0.24 22.60
C THR A 137 8.79 -1.70 22.90
N ALA A 138 8.35 -2.62 22.04
CA ALA A 138 8.50 -4.05 22.27
C ALA A 138 9.90 -4.57 21.94
N LEU A 139 10.58 -4.00 20.95
CA LEU A 139 11.84 -4.54 20.43
C LEU A 139 12.94 -4.69 21.51
N PRO A 140 13.23 -3.68 22.37
CA PRO A 140 14.27 -3.81 23.38
C PRO A 140 14.03 -4.98 24.36
N GLU A 141 12.77 -5.18 24.75
CA GLU A 141 12.38 -6.25 25.67
C GLU A 141 12.44 -7.61 25.00
N LEU A 142 11.88 -7.69 23.79
CA LEU A 142 11.87 -8.90 22.97
C LEU A 142 13.29 -9.42 22.74
N LYS A 143 14.26 -8.52 22.48
CA LYS A 143 15.67 -8.90 22.35
C LYS A 143 16.24 -9.57 23.59
N VAL A 144 15.91 -9.10 24.79
CA VAL A 144 16.41 -9.72 26.04
C VAL A 144 15.85 -11.13 26.19
N ILE A 145 14.57 -11.31 25.91
CA ILE A 145 13.90 -12.62 25.92
C ILE A 145 14.52 -13.54 24.87
N LEU A 146 14.74 -13.05 23.64
CA LEU A 146 15.33 -13.84 22.57
C LEU A 146 16.76 -14.28 22.92
N LYS A 147 17.57 -13.39 23.49
CA LYS A 147 18.92 -13.74 24.00
C LYS A 147 18.84 -14.84 25.06
N SER A 148 17.89 -14.79 25.99
CA SER A 148 17.77 -15.78 27.07
C SER A 148 17.35 -17.17 26.59
N VAL A 149 16.61 -17.26 25.47
CA VAL A 149 16.23 -18.54 24.85
C VAL A 149 17.24 -19.01 23.78
N GLY A 150 18.38 -18.34 23.66
CA GLY A 150 19.54 -18.77 22.86
C GLY A 150 19.58 -18.23 21.43
N TYR A 151 18.91 -17.12 21.13
CA TYR A 151 19.11 -16.41 19.88
C TYR A 151 20.38 -15.55 19.91
N THR A 152 21.01 -15.43 18.74
CA THR A 152 22.10 -14.49 18.52
C THR A 152 21.50 -13.13 18.18
N VAL A 153 21.71 -12.11 19.00
CA VAL A 153 21.14 -10.76 18.81
C VAL A 153 22.26 -9.74 19.02
N ASP A 154 22.29 -8.66 18.22
CA ASP A 154 23.29 -7.57 18.30
C ASP A 154 24.75 -7.96 17.97
N GLY A 155 24.96 -9.07 17.27
CA GLY A 155 26.31 -9.54 16.95
C GLY A 155 27.05 -10.16 18.14
N GLU A 156 26.45 -10.16 19.33
CA GLU A 156 26.92 -10.92 20.47
C GLU A 156 26.67 -12.40 20.19
N ALA A 157 27.72 -13.22 20.36
CA ALA A 157 27.55 -14.67 20.30
C ALA A 157 26.37 -15.06 21.23
N PRO A 158 25.53 -16.03 20.83
CA PRO A 158 24.47 -16.49 21.72
C PRO A 158 25.15 -16.81 23.05
N VAL A 159 24.57 -16.36 24.17
CA VAL A 159 25.17 -16.56 25.51
C VAL A 159 25.52 -18.03 25.59
N ALA A 160 26.79 -18.34 25.39
CA ALA A 160 27.22 -19.71 25.28
C ALA A 160 26.99 -20.25 26.66
N ALA A 161 26.03 -21.17 26.80
CA ALA A 161 26.18 -22.21 27.79
C ALA A 161 27.59 -22.73 27.57
N GLU A 162 28.49 -22.40 28.49
CA GLU A 162 29.91 -22.75 28.39
C GLU A 162 29.98 -24.22 27.98
N THR A 163 30.79 -24.47 26.96
CA THR A 163 31.06 -25.76 26.34
C THR A 163 31.04 -26.92 27.35
N ASP A 164 29.97 -27.72 27.34
CA ASP A 164 29.96 -29.18 27.49
C ASP A 164 28.51 -29.67 27.69
N ALA A 165 27.84 -30.02 26.58
CA ALA A 165 26.42 -30.37 26.49
C ALA A 165 25.47 -29.23 26.95
N PRO A 166 24.29 -29.03 26.33
CA PRO A 166 23.34 -28.08 26.87
C PRO A 166 22.93 -28.59 28.25
N ASN A 167 23.45 -27.95 29.30
CA ASN A 167 22.94 -28.07 30.65
C ASN A 167 21.54 -27.44 30.60
N ASN A 168 20.57 -28.21 30.11
CA ASN A 168 19.18 -27.80 29.90
C ASN A 168 18.64 -27.09 31.14
N GLU A 169 19.13 -27.44 32.32
CA GLU A 169 18.74 -26.85 33.58
C GLU A 169 19.06 -25.34 33.70
N ASP A 170 20.21 -24.86 33.21
CA ASP A 170 20.58 -23.44 33.30
C ASP A 170 19.84 -22.60 32.25
N GLN A 171 19.61 -23.16 31.06
CA GLN A 171 18.72 -22.57 30.06
C GLN A 171 17.26 -22.52 30.56
N ILE A 172 16.77 -23.61 31.17
CA ILE A 172 15.43 -23.67 31.77
C ILE A 172 15.32 -22.66 32.92
N LYS A 173 16.34 -22.53 33.78
CA LYS A 173 16.38 -21.49 34.83
C LYS A 173 16.35 -20.08 34.25
N GLY A 174 17.08 -19.84 33.15
CA GLY A 174 17.03 -18.58 32.41
C GLY A 174 15.62 -18.28 31.89
N ILE A 175 14.98 -19.25 31.22
CA ILE A 175 13.61 -19.13 30.72
C ILE A 175 12.62 -18.86 31.86
N ILE A 176 12.72 -19.60 32.97
CA ILE A 176 11.85 -19.42 34.16
C ILE A 176 12.04 -18.04 34.78
N LYS A 177 13.27 -17.52 34.79
CA LYS A 177 13.56 -16.19 35.31
C LYS A 177 12.99 -15.08 34.43
N GLU A 178 13.00 -15.26 33.11
CA GLU A 178 12.46 -14.26 32.17
C GLU A 178 10.95 -14.42 31.93
N LEU A 179 10.35 -15.54 32.33
CA LEU A 179 8.92 -15.83 32.16
C LEU A 179 7.97 -14.70 32.62
N PRO A 180 8.15 -14.09 33.81
CA PRO A 180 7.34 -12.94 34.22
C PRO A 180 7.47 -11.75 33.27
N ARG A 181 8.66 -11.52 32.71
CA ARG A 181 8.90 -10.45 31.75
C ARG A 181 8.25 -10.74 30.41
N VAL A 182 8.30 -12.00 29.95
CA VAL A 182 7.59 -12.45 28.74
C VAL A 182 6.09 -12.22 28.87
N ILE A 183 5.50 -12.56 30.02
CA ILE A 183 4.06 -12.39 30.27
C ILE A 183 3.69 -10.90 30.23
N ASN A 184 4.44 -10.04 30.93
CA ASN A 184 4.17 -8.60 30.91
C ASN A 184 4.29 -8.00 29.50
N LEU A 185 5.34 -8.39 28.75
CA LEU A 185 5.51 -7.95 27.37
C LEU A 185 4.37 -8.43 26.48
N TYR A 186 3.90 -9.66 26.68
CA TYR A 186 2.75 -10.19 25.95
C TYR A 186 1.48 -9.39 26.22
N ASP A 187 1.17 -9.11 27.50
CA ASP A 187 -0.01 -8.35 27.88
C ASP A 187 0.02 -6.92 27.27
N ASP A 188 1.20 -6.28 27.27
CA ASP A 188 1.39 -4.95 26.69
C ASP A 188 1.26 -4.96 25.16
N ILE A 189 1.81 -5.98 24.48
CA ILE A 189 1.72 -6.14 23.02
C ILE A 189 0.29 -6.51 22.60
N GLU A 190 -0.37 -7.40 23.33
CA GLU A 190 -1.70 -7.90 22.99
C GLU A 190 -2.71 -6.77 22.87
N SER A 191 -2.73 -5.85 23.86
CA SER A 191 -3.63 -4.70 23.84
C SER A 191 -3.43 -3.81 22.61
N GLN A 192 -2.17 -3.53 22.24
CA GLN A 192 -1.82 -2.73 21.07
C GLN A 192 -2.15 -3.45 19.74
N VAL A 193 -1.91 -4.76 19.66
CA VAL A 193 -2.27 -5.56 18.49
C VAL A 193 -3.79 -5.58 18.29
N ILE A 194 -4.56 -5.70 19.37
CA ILE A 194 -6.02 -5.63 19.31
C ILE A 194 -6.48 -4.25 18.82
N GLU A 195 -5.86 -3.16 19.27
CA GLU A 195 -6.14 -1.81 18.78
C GLU A 195 -5.88 -1.68 17.27
N ILE A 196 -4.71 -2.13 16.81
CA ILE A 196 -4.35 -2.16 15.37
C ILE A 196 -5.35 -2.98 14.55
N ILE A 197 -5.78 -4.15 15.05
CA ILE A 197 -6.79 -4.99 14.36
C ILE A 197 -8.14 -4.26 14.30
N ASN A 198 -8.54 -3.60 15.39
CA ASN A 198 -9.79 -2.83 15.43
C ASN A 198 -9.77 -1.65 14.46
N GLU A 199 -8.64 -1.00 14.28
CA GLU A 199 -8.44 0.04 13.27
C GLU A 199 -8.49 -0.52 11.87
N PHE A 200 -7.80 -1.63 11.61
CA PHE A 200 -7.85 -2.29 10.31
C PHE A 200 -9.29 -2.64 9.90
N ASN A 201 -10.12 -3.07 10.86
CA ASN A 201 -11.54 -3.35 10.64
C ASN A 201 -12.40 -2.10 10.34
N GLN A 202 -11.88 -0.89 10.52
CA GLN A 202 -12.55 0.36 10.13
C GLN A 202 -12.36 0.68 8.64
N ILE A 203 -11.44 0.01 7.94
CA ILE A 203 -11.22 0.22 6.50
C ILE A 203 -12.46 -0.27 5.74
N ASP A 204 -13.10 0.65 5.02
CA ASP A 204 -14.28 0.33 4.22
C ASP A 204 -13.85 -0.31 2.86
N PRO A 205 -14.16 -1.59 2.61
CA PRO A 205 -13.84 -2.26 1.35
C PRO A 205 -14.52 -1.62 0.13
N GLY A 206 -15.61 -0.87 0.32
CA GLY A 206 -16.31 -0.18 -0.75
C GLY A 206 -15.47 0.90 -1.44
N TYR A 207 -14.49 1.47 -0.73
CA TYR A 207 -13.57 2.45 -1.27
C TYR A 207 -12.22 1.84 -1.64
N VAL A 208 -11.74 0.83 -0.91
CA VAL A 208 -10.48 0.14 -1.24
C VAL A 208 -10.68 -1.39 -1.25
N PRO A 209 -11.15 -1.95 -2.39
CA PRO A 209 -11.54 -3.35 -2.47
C PRO A 209 -10.38 -4.32 -2.22
N GLU A 210 -9.17 -3.92 -2.61
CA GLU A 210 -7.97 -4.75 -2.49
C GLU A 210 -7.47 -4.87 -1.04
N ILE A 211 -7.75 -3.88 -0.17
CA ILE A 211 -7.33 -3.89 1.25
C ILE A 211 -8.43 -4.50 2.12
N GLY A 212 -9.69 -4.15 1.91
CA GLY A 212 -10.80 -4.60 2.76
C GLY A 212 -11.22 -6.08 2.56
N SER A 213 -10.65 -6.79 1.57
CA SER A 213 -10.79 -8.24 1.44
C SER A 213 -9.76 -9.06 2.23
N GLY A 214 -8.85 -8.40 2.96
CA GLY A 214 -7.80 -9.01 3.79
C GLY A 214 -8.34 -9.75 5.02
N GLY A 215 -9.03 -10.88 4.81
CA GLY A 215 -8.80 -12.12 5.57
C GLY A 215 -9.22 -12.25 7.05
N PHE A 216 -9.74 -11.22 7.74
CA PHE A 216 -10.10 -11.35 9.18
C PHE A 216 -11.60 -11.49 9.48
N LYS A 217 -12.46 -11.58 8.46
CA LYS A 217 -13.86 -11.98 8.66
C LYS A 217 -13.92 -13.49 8.95
N GLN A 218 -13.84 -13.87 10.22
CA GLN A 218 -14.44 -15.12 10.72
C GLN A 218 -15.95 -14.95 10.87
#